data_AF-A0A3D0XUE0-F1
#
_entry.id   AF-A0A3D0XUE0-F1
#
_cell.length_a   1.000
_cell.length_b   1.000
_cell.length_c   1.000
_cell.angle_alpha   90.00
_cell.angle_beta   90.00
_cell.angle_gamma   90.00
#
_symmetry.space_group_name_H-M   'P 1'
#
loop_
_entity.id
_entity.type
_entity.pdbx_description
1 polymer ?
#
loop_
_entity_poly.entity_id
_entity_poly.type
_entity_poly.pdbx_seq_one_letter_code
_entity_poly.pdbx_strand_id
1 'polypeptide(L)'
;HRLRFSGEICHLAAEGVRRHMLFMEPDEHILRRRLRQFGPDFCFLLLNLQRADTKAQSSAVQNRLKLLDQSERILHSLLKKQTCFSRKQLAVTGTDLTALGLRGPSVGHALELLLDAVVDGRCPNERTELLDFLQQSKASKSSKEPTP
;
A
#
# COMPACT_ATOMS: atom_id res chain seq x y z
N HIS A 1 32.02 -12.52 17.85
CA HIS A 1 31.65 -13.37 16.70
C HIS A 1 30.80 -12.53 15.74
N ARG A 2 31.25 -12.25 14.50
CA ARG A 2 30.45 -11.48 13.51
C ARG A 2 29.79 -12.48 12.57
N LEU A 3 28.47 -12.60 12.65
CA LEU A 3 27.71 -13.51 11.80
C LEU A 3 27.78 -13.03 10.34
N ARG A 4 28.03 -13.94 9.40
CA ARG A 4 27.98 -13.67 7.96
C ARG A 4 26.56 -13.95 7.46
N PHE A 5 25.86 -12.89 7.07
CA PHE A 5 24.52 -12.97 6.46
C PHE A 5 24.57 -12.48 5.01
N SER A 6 23.56 -12.85 4.21
CA SER A 6 23.42 -12.33 2.85
C SER A 6 23.14 -10.83 2.85
N GLY A 7 23.45 -10.15 1.75
CA GLY A 7 23.13 -8.73 1.57
C GLY A 7 21.62 -8.44 1.72
N GLU A 8 20.79 -9.37 1.25
CA GLU A 8 19.32 -9.31 1.38
C GLU A 8 18.88 -9.33 2.84
N ILE A 9 19.42 -10.24 3.66
CA ILE A 9 19.11 -10.30 5.10
C ILE A 9 19.57 -9.02 5.80
N CYS A 10 20.77 -8.53 5.49
CA CYS A 10 21.29 -7.28 6.04
C CYS A 10 20.38 -6.08 5.69
N HIS A 11 19.93 -6.00 4.44
CA HIS A 11 19.01 -4.96 4.00
C HIS A 11 17.66 -5.07 4.71
N LEU A 12 17.08 -6.26 4.74
CA LEU A 12 15.80 -6.53 5.40
C LEU A 12 15.83 -6.18 6.89
N ALA A 13 16.90 -6.57 7.59
CA ALA A 13 17.09 -6.25 9.01
C ALA A 13 17.24 -4.74 9.23
N ALA A 14 18.04 -4.05 8.41
CA ALA A 14 18.20 -2.60 8.49
C ALA A 14 16.89 -1.85 8.21
N GLU A 15 16.12 -2.33 7.23
CA GLU A 15 14.79 -1.80 6.88
C GLU A 15 13.80 -1.98 8.04
N GLY A 16 13.77 -3.19 8.61
CA GLY A 16 12.95 -3.51 9.78
C GLY A 16 13.26 -2.62 10.98
N VAL A 17 14.54 -2.50 11.34
CA VAL A 17 14.97 -1.62 12.45
C VAL A 17 14.61 -0.17 12.18
N ARG A 18 14.86 0.34 10.97
CA ARG A 18 14.55 1.75 10.65
C ARG A 18 13.06 2.06 10.75
N ARG A 19 12.20 1.09 10.44
CA ARG A 19 10.74 1.27 10.40
C ARG A 19 10.00 0.63 11.57
N HIS A 20 10.68 0.10 12.58
CA HIS A 20 10.01 -0.59 13.70
C HIS A 20 8.99 0.28 14.44
N MET A 21 9.16 1.61 14.42
CA MET A 21 8.21 2.56 15.02
C MET A 21 7.02 2.91 14.11
N LEU A 22 6.99 2.42 12.88
CA LEU A 22 5.90 2.67 11.95
C LEU A 22 4.61 2.04 12.48
N PHE A 23 3.56 2.85 12.62
CA PHE A 23 2.32 2.39 13.21
C PHE A 23 1.60 1.42 12.26
N MET A 24 1.46 0.16 12.71
CA MET A 24 0.65 -0.89 12.08
C MET A 24 -0.69 -0.95 12.80
N GLU A 25 -1.43 0.15 12.77
CA GLU A 25 -2.75 0.26 13.41
C GLU A 25 -3.74 -0.73 12.82
N PRO A 26 -4.67 -1.29 13.61
CA PRO A 26 -5.71 -2.19 13.11
C PRO A 26 -6.80 -1.42 12.36
N ASP A 27 -6.41 -0.73 11.29
CA ASP A 27 -7.28 0.01 10.38
C ASP A 27 -7.03 -0.46 8.93
N GLU A 28 -8.11 -0.73 8.21
CA GLU A 28 -8.03 -1.31 6.87
C GLU A 28 -7.36 -0.37 5.86
N HIS A 29 -7.60 0.94 5.96
CA HIS A 29 -7.04 1.94 5.06
C HIS A 29 -5.53 2.08 5.26
N ILE A 30 -5.10 2.20 6.52
CA ILE A 30 -3.69 2.27 6.89
C ILE A 30 -2.98 1.01 6.40
N LEU A 31 -3.51 -0.17 6.68
CA LEU A 31 -2.87 -1.44 6.33
C LEU A 31 -2.85 -1.69 4.81
N ARG A 32 -3.88 -1.29 4.06
CA ARG A 32 -3.87 -1.31 2.59
C ARG A 32 -2.77 -0.41 2.03
N ARG A 33 -2.59 0.78 2.61
CA ARG A 33 -1.49 1.67 2.25
C ARG A 33 -0.13 1.06 2.58
N ARG A 34 0.02 0.34 3.71
CA ARG A 34 1.25 -0.40 4.04
C ARG A 34 1.54 -1.52 3.05
N LEU A 35 0.52 -2.29 2.66
CA LEU A 35 0.65 -3.31 1.63
C LEU A 35 1.14 -2.72 0.30
N ARG A 36 0.61 -1.56 -0.12
CA ARG A 36 1.10 -0.88 -1.32
C ARG A 36 2.56 -0.44 -1.18
N GLN A 37 2.94 0.09 -0.02
CA GLN A 37 4.29 0.64 0.20
C GLN A 37 5.37 -0.44 0.29
N PHE A 38 5.08 -1.56 0.95
CA PHE A 38 6.11 -2.53 1.35
C PHE A 38 5.85 -3.96 0.90
N GLY A 39 4.65 -4.24 0.37
CA GLY A 39 4.24 -5.60 0.06
C GLY A 39 3.88 -6.41 1.32
N PRO A 40 3.31 -7.61 1.12
CA PRO A 40 2.84 -8.47 2.21
C PRO A 40 3.98 -8.94 3.11
N ASP A 41 5.06 -9.47 2.52
CA ASP A 41 6.15 -10.12 3.28
C ASP A 41 6.79 -9.17 4.29
N PHE A 42 7.09 -7.94 3.87
CA PHE A 42 7.66 -6.94 4.75
C PHE A 42 6.66 -6.47 5.82
N CYS A 43 5.37 -6.35 5.50
CA CYS A 43 4.35 -6.00 6.49
C CYS A 43 4.25 -7.06 7.60
N PHE A 44 4.27 -8.34 7.25
CA PHE A 44 4.25 -9.43 8.24
C PHE A 44 5.56 -9.51 9.03
N LEU A 45 6.71 -9.29 8.38
CA LEU A 45 7.98 -9.16 9.08
C LEU A 45 7.92 -8.05 10.14
N LEU A 46 7.41 -6.88 9.76
CA LEU A 46 7.32 -5.73 10.65
C LEU A 46 6.41 -5.99 11.85
N LEU A 47 5.26 -6.65 11.65
CA LEU A 47 4.38 -7.08 12.74
C LEU A 47 5.10 -8.02 13.72
N ASN A 48 5.85 -8.99 13.20
CA ASN A 48 6.61 -9.93 14.02
C ASN A 48 7.74 -9.23 14.80
N LEU A 49 8.43 -8.28 14.17
CA LEU A 49 9.45 -7.47 14.83
C LEU A 49 8.84 -6.65 15.97
N GLN A 50 7.72 -5.97 15.73
CA GLN A 50 7.01 -5.18 16.76
C GLN A 50 6.47 -6.05 17.89
N ARG A 51 6.02 -7.27 17.57
CA ARG A 51 5.57 -8.24 18.56
C ARG A 51 6.72 -8.70 19.45
N ALA A 52 7.88 -8.99 18.87
CA ALA A 52 9.08 -9.37 19.62
C ALA A 52 9.55 -8.23 20.53
N ASP A 53 9.62 -7.00 20.00
CA ASP A 53 9.97 -5.80 20.76
C ASP A 53 9.00 -5.55 21.93
N THR A 54 7.68 -5.63 21.68
CA THR A 54 6.66 -5.48 22.73
C THR A 54 6.81 -6.53 23.83
N LYS A 55 7.11 -7.79 23.47
CA LYS A 55 7.33 -8.88 24.46
C LYS A 55 8.59 -8.68 25.29
N ALA A 56 9.61 -8.01 24.77
CA ALA A 56 10.84 -7.69 25.49
C ALA A 56 10.69 -6.47 26.42
N GLN A 57 9.62 -5.69 26.27
CA GLN A 57 9.31 -4.51 27.07
C GLN A 57 8.43 -4.85 28.29
N SER A 58 8.20 -3.85 29.15
CA SER A 58 7.46 -4.01 30.40
C SER A 58 5.98 -4.40 30.20
N SER A 59 5.33 -4.84 31.29
CA SER A 59 3.90 -5.20 31.27
C SER A 59 2.99 -4.07 30.81
N ALA A 60 3.40 -2.81 30.99
CA ALA A 60 2.63 -1.62 30.64
C ALA A 60 2.28 -1.52 29.15
N VAL A 61 3.09 -2.10 28.26
CA VAL A 61 2.89 -2.04 26.81
C VAL A 61 2.30 -3.32 26.21
N GLN A 62 2.03 -4.35 27.03
CA GLN A 62 1.56 -5.65 26.53
C GLN A 62 0.19 -5.59 25.85
N ASN A 63 -0.64 -4.58 26.16
CA ASN A 63 -1.89 -4.32 25.44
C ASN A 63 -1.68 -4.10 23.93
N ARG A 64 -0.49 -3.66 23.51
CA ARG A 64 -0.12 -3.51 22.10
C ARG A 64 -0.11 -4.84 21.35
N LEU A 65 0.10 -5.97 22.01
CA LEU A 65 0.02 -7.30 21.37
C LEU A 65 -1.36 -7.55 20.76
N LYS A 66 -2.44 -7.16 21.45
CA LYS A 66 -3.80 -7.31 20.94
C LYS A 66 -4.03 -6.48 19.68
N LEU A 67 -3.46 -5.27 19.62
CA LEU A 67 -3.54 -4.41 18.44
C LEU A 67 -2.78 -5.04 17.26
N LEU A 68 -1.58 -5.58 17.50
CA LEU A 68 -0.81 -6.27 16.46
C LEU A 68 -1.54 -7.50 15.92
N ASP A 69 -2.20 -8.28 16.78
CA ASP A 69 -3.02 -9.43 16.37
C ASP A 69 -4.24 -9.01 15.54
N GLN A 70 -4.87 -7.88 15.87
CA GLN A 70 -5.96 -7.31 15.06
C GLN A 70 -5.46 -6.85 13.69
N SER A 71 -4.32 -6.16 13.64
CA SER A 71 -3.71 -5.71 12.38
C SER A 71 -3.33 -6.88 11.47
N GLU A 72 -2.79 -7.96 12.03
CA GLU A 72 -2.47 -9.18 11.29
C GLU A 72 -3.72 -9.82 10.68
N ARG A 73 -4.83 -9.89 11.43
CA ARG A 73 -6.11 -10.40 10.91
C ARG A 73 -6.64 -9.55 9.76
N ILE A 74 -6.52 -8.22 9.86
CA ILE A 74 -6.95 -7.31 8.79
C ILE A 74 -6.08 -7.49 7.54
N LEU A 75 -4.75 -7.61 7.69
CA LEU A 75 -3.86 -7.91 6.55
C LEU A 75 -4.23 -9.22 5.87
N HIS A 76 -4.46 -10.30 6.63
CA HIS A 76 -4.92 -11.57 6.05
C HIS A 76 -6.27 -11.42 5.32
N SER A 77 -7.21 -10.68 5.90
CA SER A 77 -8.49 -10.38 5.25
C SER A 77 -8.31 -9.61 3.94
N LEU A 78 -7.48 -8.57 3.92
CA LEU A 78 -7.16 -7.79 2.72
C LEU A 78 -6.54 -8.65 1.60
N LEU A 79 -5.59 -9.51 1.95
CA LEU A 79 -4.97 -10.42 1.00
C LEU A 79 -5.96 -11.47 0.49
N LYS A 80 -6.81 -12.02 1.35
CA LYS A 80 -7.85 -12.99 0.97
C LYS A 80 -8.91 -12.38 0.05
N LYS A 81 -9.31 -11.13 0.31
CA LYS A 81 -10.23 -10.34 -0.54
C LYS A 81 -9.58 -9.90 -1.86
N GLN A 82 -8.30 -10.20 -2.07
CA GLN A 82 -7.52 -9.72 -3.22
C GLN A 82 -7.65 -8.20 -3.40
N THR A 83 -7.68 -7.46 -2.29
CA THR A 83 -7.82 -6.01 -2.32
C THR A 83 -6.70 -5.41 -3.18
N CYS A 84 -7.04 -4.42 -4.00
CA CYS A 84 -6.07 -3.78 -4.87
C CYS A 84 -5.10 -2.92 -4.06
N PHE A 85 -3.82 -3.29 -4.09
CA PHE A 85 -2.71 -2.52 -3.52
C PHE A 85 -1.52 -2.44 -4.49
N SER A 86 -1.64 -3.00 -5.69
CA SER A 86 -0.62 -2.94 -6.74
C SER A 86 -1.25 -2.74 -8.11
N ARG A 87 -0.48 -2.16 -9.05
CA ARG A 87 -0.96 -1.92 -10.43
C ARG A 87 -1.44 -3.18 -11.13
N LYS A 88 -0.86 -4.34 -10.80
CA LYS A 88 -1.25 -5.64 -11.39
C LYS A 88 -2.66 -6.08 -10.97
N GLN A 89 -3.20 -5.53 -9.89
CA GLN A 89 -4.52 -5.84 -9.37
C GLN A 89 -5.58 -4.79 -9.75
N LEU A 90 -5.20 -3.75 -10.52
CA LEU A 90 -6.19 -2.81 -11.04
C LEU A 90 -7.14 -3.52 -11.99
N ALA A 91 -8.43 -3.19 -11.92
CA ALA A 91 -9.45 -3.69 -12.85
C ALA A 91 -9.32 -3.10 -14.27
N VAL A 92 -8.38 -2.16 -14.47
CA VAL A 92 -8.02 -1.60 -15.77
C VAL A 92 -6.57 -1.93 -16.11
N THR A 93 -6.31 -2.02 -17.40
CA THR A 93 -5.00 -2.32 -17.98
C THR A 93 -4.46 -1.12 -18.76
N GLY A 94 -3.20 -1.19 -19.18
CA GLY A 94 -2.64 -0.21 -20.11
C GLY A 94 -3.43 -0.11 -21.42
N THR A 95 -3.98 -1.23 -21.88
CA THR A 95 -4.81 -1.28 -23.10
C THR A 95 -6.06 -0.42 -22.96
N ASP A 96 -6.76 -0.49 -21.82
CA ASP A 96 -7.94 0.35 -21.56
C ASP A 96 -7.59 1.84 -21.63
N LEU A 97 -6.45 2.21 -21.04
CA LEU A 97 -5.99 3.61 -21.05
C LEU A 97 -5.57 4.07 -22.44
N THR A 98 -4.97 3.19 -23.24
CA THR A 98 -4.65 3.50 -24.64
C THR A 98 -5.89 3.64 -25.50
N ALA A 99 -6.98 2.92 -25.22
CA ALA A 99 -8.26 3.14 -25.91
C ALA A 99 -8.84 4.54 -25.63
N LEU A 100 -8.53 5.13 -24.47
CA LEU A 100 -8.84 6.52 -24.12
C LEU A 100 -7.82 7.56 -24.67
N GLY A 101 -6.97 7.16 -25.61
CA GLY A 101 -6.01 8.05 -26.26
C GLY A 101 -4.71 8.32 -25.49
N LEU A 102 -4.49 7.72 -24.31
CA LEU A 102 -3.21 7.85 -23.60
C LEU A 102 -2.10 7.07 -24.30
N ARG A 103 -0.86 7.57 -24.24
CA ARG A 103 0.31 6.95 -24.87
C ARG A 103 1.58 7.13 -24.05
N GLY A 104 2.50 6.17 -24.15
CA GLY A 104 3.82 6.25 -23.52
C GLY A 104 3.76 6.42 -21.99
N PRO A 105 4.63 7.27 -21.39
CA PRO A 105 4.69 7.45 -19.94
C PRO A 105 3.37 7.87 -19.28
N SER A 106 2.47 8.55 -20.01
CA SER A 106 1.17 8.99 -19.48
C SER A 106 0.27 7.82 -19.04
N VAL A 107 0.41 6.65 -19.66
CA VAL A 107 -0.32 5.43 -19.25
C VAL A 107 0.13 4.99 -17.87
N GLY A 108 1.45 5.00 -17.61
CA GLY A 108 2.01 4.65 -16.31
C GLY A 108 1.53 5.59 -15.20
N HIS A 109 1.59 6.90 -15.44
CA HIS A 109 1.11 7.91 -14.49
C HIS A 109 -0.39 7.78 -14.20
N ALA A 110 -1.20 7.50 -15.22
CA ALA A 110 -2.64 7.31 -15.04
C ALA A 110 -2.95 6.04 -14.23
N LEU A 111 -2.26 4.92 -14.49
CA LEU A 111 -2.39 3.71 -13.66
C LEU A 111 -1.98 3.97 -12.21
N GLU A 112 -0.93 4.76 -11.97
CA GLU A 112 -0.50 5.11 -10.60
C GLU A 112 -1.55 5.97 -9.89
N LEU A 113 -2.10 6.98 -10.57
CA LEU A 113 -3.16 7.84 -10.05
C LEU A 113 -4.42 7.03 -9.68
N LEU A 114 -4.78 6.04 -10.51
CA LEU A 114 -5.90 5.15 -10.23
C LEU A 114 -5.62 4.23 -9.04
N LEU A 115 -4.41 3.66 -8.96
CA LEU A 115 -4.00 2.87 -7.81
C LEU A 115 -4.04 3.70 -6.52
N ASP A 116 -3.55 4.95 -6.55
CA ASP A 116 -3.65 5.88 -5.43
C ASP A 116 -5.11 6.10 -5.01
N ALA A 117 -6.01 6.34 -5.97
CA ALA A 117 -7.43 6.57 -5.69
C ALA A 117 -8.09 5.36 -5.03
N VAL A 118 -7.76 4.15 -5.47
CA VAL A 118 -8.27 2.90 -4.88
C VAL A 118 -7.72 2.65 -3.49
N VAL A 119 -6.42 2.84 -3.30
CA VAL A 119 -5.78 2.64 -1.99
C VAL A 119 -6.27 3.67 -0.98
N ASP A 120 -6.50 4.91 -1.41
CA ASP A 120 -7.04 5.97 -0.56
C ASP A 120 -8.55 5.84 -0.31
N GLY A 121 -9.25 4.90 -0.94
CA GLY A 121 -10.70 4.72 -0.81
C GLY A 121 -11.53 5.76 -1.55
N ARG A 122 -10.93 6.54 -2.47
CA ARG A 122 -11.60 7.56 -3.28
C ARG A 122 -12.36 6.97 -4.47
N CYS A 123 -11.99 5.79 -4.92
CA CYS A 123 -12.62 5.10 -6.06
C CYS A 123 -12.59 3.58 -5.83
N PRO A 124 -13.68 2.84 -6.08
CA PRO A 124 -13.65 1.38 -6.05
C PRO A 124 -12.79 0.82 -7.18
N ASN A 125 -12.24 -0.38 -6.99
CA ASN A 125 -11.45 -1.07 -8.02
C ASN A 125 -12.35 -1.76 -9.05
N GLU A 126 -13.19 -0.98 -9.73
CA GLU A 126 -14.12 -1.46 -10.75
C GLU A 126 -13.82 -0.76 -12.07
N ARG A 127 -13.86 -1.51 -13.17
CA ARG A 127 -13.37 -1.01 -14.47
C ARG A 127 -14.07 0.29 -14.89
N THR A 128 -15.39 0.35 -14.81
CA THR A 128 -16.18 1.53 -15.19
C THR A 128 -15.86 2.71 -14.29
N GLU A 129 -15.91 2.52 -12.97
CA GLU A 129 -15.65 3.53 -11.96
C GLU A 129 -14.24 4.15 -12.10
N LEU A 130 -13.23 3.32 -12.37
CA LEU A 130 -11.86 3.78 -12.59
C LEU A 130 -11.71 4.62 -13.86
N LEU A 131 -12.37 4.23 -14.95
CA LEU A 131 -12.31 4.98 -16.20
C LEU A 131 -13.04 6.32 -16.07
N ASP A 132 -14.19 6.33 -15.39
CA ASP A 132 -14.97 7.55 -15.12
C ASP A 132 -14.21 8.50 -14.19
N PHE A 133 -13.61 7.98 -13.12
CA PHE A 133 -12.74 8.74 -12.23
C PHE A 133 -11.57 9.39 -12.99
N LEU A 134 -10.96 8.65 -13.92
CA LEU A 134 -9.87 9.17 -14.75
C LEU A 134 -10.35 10.31 -15.66
N GLN A 135 -11.54 10.20 -16.27
CA GLN A 135 -12.10 11.26 -17.11
C GLN A 135 -12.43 12.52 -16.32
N GLN A 136 -13.05 12.38 -15.14
CA GLN A 136 -13.36 13.50 -14.25
C GLN A 136 -12.09 14.23 -13.78
N SER A 137 -11.03 13.48 -13.44
CA SER A 137 -9.76 14.07 -13.02
C SER A 137 -9.04 14.83 -14.15
N LYS A 138 -9.26 14.46 -15.42
CA LYS A 138 -8.77 15.21 -16.59
C LYS A 138 -9.57 16.50 -16.82
N ALA A 139 -10.90 16.43 -16.71
CA ALA A 139 -11.79 17.59 -16.89
C ALA A 139 -11.51 18.70 -15.84
N SER A 140 -11.28 18.30 -14.58
CA SER A 140 -10.92 19.23 -13.51
C SER A 140 -9.55 19.92 -13.71
N LYS A 141 -8.60 19.26 -14.40
CA LYS A 141 -7.29 19.86 -14.73
C LYS A 141 -7.34 20.82 -15.91
N SER A 142 -8.26 20.61 -16.86
CA SER A 142 -8.45 21.51 -18.02
C SER A 142 -9.10 22.86 -17.67
N SER A 143 -9.60 23.03 -16.44
CA SER A 143 -10.28 24.25 -15.97
C SER A 143 -9.35 25.23 -15.22
N LYS A 144 -8.05 24.92 -15.12
CA LYS A 144 -7.02 25.75 -14.48
C LYS A 144 -5.90 26.08 -15.46
N GLU A 145 -6.18 26.92 -16.43
CA GLU A 145 -5.15 27.70 -17.13
C GLU A 145 -5.40 29.18 -16.81
N PRO A 146 -4.44 29.94 -16.26
CA PRO A 146 -4.56 31.37 -16.20
C PRO A 146 -4.33 31.91 -17.62
N THR A 147 -5.34 32.58 -18.17
CA THR A 147 -5.18 33.51 -19.29
C THR A 147 -4.06 34.53 -18.98
N PRO A 148 -3.30 34.95 -20.01
CA PRO A 148 -1.94 35.47 -19.89
C PRO A 148 -1.80 36.78 -19.12
#